data_AF-A0A509KXU5-F1
#
_entry.id   AF-A0A509KXU5-F1
#
_cell.length_a   1.000
_cell.length_b   1.000
_cell.length_c   1.000
_cell.angle_alpha   90.00
_cell.angle_beta   90.00
_cell.angle_gamma   90.00
#
_symmetry.space_group_name_H-M   'P 1'
#
loop_
_entity.id
_entity.type
_entity.pdbx_description
1 polymer ?
#
loop_
_entity_poly.entity_id
_entity_poly.type
_entity_poly.pdbx_seq_one_letter_code
_entity_poly.pdbx_strand_id
1 'polypeptide(L)'
;MKILKPKAEVKAILSILEGTDDVKLELLNALSEEHFGYRPMHGAFRVISKMLYQSAMDLPTMETFLQHHELDQDTVDELTTPTSSPIRKKDDALRLCEILEYYRQVRTVHSYLRDQTSVMRDESRVAVDDLIADMEATLGSVRSDVHEEKMYHTGRGAEDTADALVEEAFSPEMPRLVPSTFTNFDRRTKGFGANDLVILAS
;
A
#
# COMPACT_ATOMS: atom_id res chain seq x y z
N MET A 1 -14.16 1.20 -20.38
CA MET A 1 -13.42 1.90 -19.30
C MET A 1 -12.00 1.36 -19.27
N LYS A 2 -10.95 2.20 -19.21
CA LYS A 2 -9.57 1.70 -19.08
C LYS A 2 -9.28 1.48 -17.59
N ILE A 3 -9.22 0.23 -17.16
CA ILE A 3 -8.94 -0.16 -15.76
C ILE A 3 -7.43 -0.23 -15.45
N LEU A 4 -6.59 -0.14 -16.48
CA LEU A 4 -5.13 -0.19 -16.38
C LEU A 4 -4.51 1.15 -16.77
N LYS A 5 -3.34 1.44 -16.20
CA LYS A 5 -2.51 2.58 -16.58
C LYS A 5 -1.04 2.16 -16.82
N PRO A 6 -0.76 1.36 -17.87
CA PRO A 6 0.57 0.76 -18.07
C PRO A 6 1.72 1.76 -18.10
N LYS A 7 1.54 2.93 -18.73
CA LYS A 7 2.58 3.98 -18.77
C LYS A 7 2.95 4.53 -17.39
N ALA A 8 1.99 4.64 -16.47
CA ALA A 8 2.26 5.09 -15.11
C ALA A 8 3.00 4.01 -14.31
N GLU A 9 2.59 2.75 -14.49
CA GLU A 9 3.22 1.58 -13.86
C GLU A 9 4.68 1.42 -14.31
N VAL A 10 4.95 1.49 -15.62
CA VAL A 10 6.32 1.50 -16.19
C VAL A 10 7.13 2.65 -15.60
N LYS A 11 6.54 3.85 -15.54
CA LYS A 11 7.21 5.02 -14.95
C LYS A 11 7.55 4.82 -13.48
N ALA A 12 6.70 4.14 -12.69
CA ALA A 12 6.98 3.83 -11.30
C ALA A 12 8.16 2.86 -11.16
N ILE A 13 8.16 1.75 -11.90
CA ILE A 13 9.26 0.78 -11.89
C ILE A 13 10.58 1.45 -12.30
N LEU A 14 10.60 2.22 -13.38
CA LEU A 14 11.79 2.96 -13.79
C LEU A 14 12.27 3.94 -12.72
N SER A 15 11.35 4.61 -12.03
CA SER A 15 11.69 5.55 -10.97
C SER A 15 12.24 4.85 -9.73
N ILE A 16 11.77 3.65 -9.41
CA ILE A 16 12.32 2.81 -8.33
C ILE A 16 13.74 2.34 -8.68
N LEU A 17 14.00 1.98 -9.93
CA LEU A 17 15.30 1.43 -10.36
C LEU A 17 16.35 2.52 -10.63
N GLU A 18 15.94 3.65 -11.21
CA GLU A 18 16.85 4.68 -11.71
C GLU A 18 16.67 6.05 -11.05
N GLY A 19 15.62 6.29 -10.26
CA GLY A 19 15.34 7.56 -9.60
C GLY A 19 16.39 7.97 -8.56
N THR A 20 16.20 9.14 -7.95
CA THR A 20 16.99 9.55 -6.77
C THR A 20 16.54 8.73 -5.55
N ASP A 21 17.42 8.53 -4.56
CA ASP A 21 17.11 7.69 -3.39
C ASP A 21 15.83 8.14 -2.67
N ASP A 22 15.60 9.44 -2.53
CA ASP A 22 14.36 10.00 -1.97
C ASP A 22 13.11 9.55 -2.74
N VAL A 23 13.18 9.53 -4.08
CA VAL A 23 12.07 9.08 -4.94
C VAL A 23 11.89 7.57 -4.85
N LYS A 24 12.99 6.82 -4.81
CA LYS A 24 12.95 5.36 -4.67
C LYS A 24 12.27 4.96 -3.36
N LEU A 25 12.71 5.55 -2.25
CA LEU A 25 12.14 5.30 -0.92
C LEU A 25 10.68 5.72 -0.85
N GLU A 26 10.31 6.88 -1.40
CA GLU A 26 8.92 7.33 -1.43
C GLU A 26 8.03 6.31 -2.17
N LEU A 27 8.44 5.87 -3.37
CA LEU A 27 7.68 4.92 -4.16
C LEU A 27 7.64 3.52 -3.52
N LEU A 28 8.72 3.06 -2.91
CA LEU A 28 8.77 1.75 -2.25
C LEU A 28 7.96 1.70 -0.96
N ASN A 29 7.88 2.83 -0.24
CA ASN A 29 7.02 2.95 0.94
C ASN A 29 5.54 3.11 0.55
N ALA A 30 5.28 3.82 -0.55
CA ALA A 30 3.94 4.17 -0.98
C ALA A 30 3.24 3.08 -1.84
N LEU A 31 3.99 2.19 -2.48
CA LEU A 31 3.43 1.23 -3.43
C LEU A 31 3.58 -0.21 -2.94
N SER A 32 2.60 -1.03 -3.34
CA SER A 32 2.56 -2.48 -3.15
C SER A 32 2.29 -3.17 -4.49
N GLU A 33 2.41 -4.51 -4.54
CA GLU A 33 2.13 -5.29 -5.75
C GLU A 33 0.74 -5.01 -6.36
N GLU A 34 -0.28 -4.74 -5.52
CA GLU A 34 -1.66 -4.46 -5.94
C GLU A 34 -1.80 -3.20 -6.81
N HIS A 35 -0.85 -2.27 -6.69
CA HIS A 35 -0.82 -1.03 -7.46
C HIS A 35 -0.51 -1.25 -8.95
N PHE A 36 0.02 -2.43 -9.30
CA PHE A 36 0.42 -2.77 -10.66
C PHE A 36 -0.58 -3.75 -11.28
N GLY A 37 -1.39 -3.29 -12.23
CA GLY A 37 -2.35 -4.14 -12.95
C GLY A 37 -1.80 -4.72 -14.26
N TYR A 38 -0.76 -4.11 -14.82
CA TYR A 38 -0.11 -4.57 -16.04
C TYR A 38 0.89 -5.69 -15.70
N ARG A 39 0.63 -6.89 -16.25
CA ARG A 39 1.35 -8.13 -15.90
C ARG A 39 2.88 -7.98 -15.87
N PRO A 40 3.55 -7.38 -16.86
CA PRO A 40 5.02 -7.21 -16.82
C PRO A 40 5.50 -6.36 -15.64
N MET A 41 4.75 -5.32 -15.27
CA MET A 41 5.11 -4.40 -14.19
C MET A 41 4.74 -4.95 -12.82
N HIS A 42 3.66 -5.71 -12.71
CA HIS A 42 3.35 -6.49 -11.51
C HIS A 42 4.47 -7.51 -11.23
N GLY A 43 4.92 -8.24 -12.26
CA GLY A 43 6.05 -9.15 -12.15
C GLY A 43 7.33 -8.42 -11.74
N ALA A 44 7.58 -7.26 -12.33
CA ALA A 44 8.73 -6.43 -12.02
C ALA A 44 8.75 -6.00 -10.54
N PHE A 45 7.64 -5.45 -10.03
CA PHE A 45 7.57 -5.00 -8.64
C PHE A 45 7.79 -6.15 -7.66
N ARG A 46 7.19 -7.32 -7.91
CA ARG A 46 7.40 -8.53 -7.10
C ARG A 46 8.88 -8.93 -7.02
N VAL A 47 9.61 -8.85 -8.14
CA VAL A 47 11.06 -9.13 -8.16
C VAL A 47 11.83 -8.07 -7.37
N ILE A 48 11.49 -6.78 -7.52
CA ILE A 48 12.07 -5.69 -6.72
C ILE A 48 11.88 -5.96 -5.21
N SER A 49 10.66 -6.30 -4.78
CA SER A 49 10.35 -6.62 -3.38
C SER A 49 11.16 -7.81 -2.87
N LYS A 50 11.35 -8.85 -3.67
CA LYS A 50 12.22 -9.99 -3.33
C LYS A 50 13.69 -9.59 -3.18
N MET A 51 14.22 -8.78 -4.10
CA MET A 51 15.61 -8.31 -4.05
C MET A 51 15.88 -7.50 -2.78
N LEU A 52 14.94 -6.64 -2.39
CA LEU A 52 15.02 -5.84 -1.15
C LEU A 52 14.98 -6.71 0.10
N TYR A 53 14.17 -7.77 0.12
CA TYR A 53 14.11 -8.71 1.26
C TYR A 53 15.43 -9.48 1.44
N GLN A 54 16.11 -9.83 0.34
CA GLN A 54 17.36 -10.59 0.37
C GLN A 54 18.60 -9.72 0.61
N SER A 55 18.59 -8.49 0.11
CA SER A 55 19.71 -7.55 0.15
C SER A 55 19.35 -6.43 1.11
N ALA A 56 19.47 -6.69 2.41
CA ALA A 56 18.86 -5.91 3.51
C ALA A 56 19.16 -4.40 3.56
N MET A 57 19.97 -3.82 2.67
CA MET A 57 20.33 -2.39 2.67
C MET A 57 20.51 -1.73 1.29
N ASP A 58 20.58 -2.49 0.19
CA ASP A 58 20.92 -1.91 -1.12
C ASP A 58 19.67 -1.81 -2.01
N LEU A 59 19.33 -0.57 -2.40
CA LEU A 59 18.26 -0.31 -3.36
C LEU A 59 18.66 -0.89 -4.73
N PRO A 60 17.77 -1.65 -5.40
CA PRO A 60 18.09 -2.22 -6.70
C PRO A 60 18.36 -1.12 -7.73
N THR A 61 19.34 -1.38 -8.60
CA THR A 61 19.64 -0.56 -9.75
C THR A 61 19.12 -1.25 -11.01
N MET A 62 18.94 -0.50 -12.09
CA MET A 62 18.50 -1.09 -13.36
C MET A 62 19.43 -2.23 -13.82
N GLU A 63 20.74 -2.06 -13.64
CA GLU A 63 21.74 -3.06 -14.05
C GLU A 63 21.59 -4.39 -13.28
N THR A 64 21.48 -4.33 -11.95
CA THR A 64 21.33 -5.54 -11.13
C THR A 64 19.96 -6.17 -11.31
N PHE A 65 18.93 -5.35 -11.52
CA PHE A 65 17.57 -5.80 -11.74
C PHE A 65 17.43 -6.58 -13.05
N LEU A 66 17.90 -6.04 -14.19
CA LEU A 66 17.75 -6.69 -15.50
C LEU A 66 18.51 -8.03 -15.63
N GLN A 67 19.45 -8.31 -14.74
CA GLN A 67 20.17 -9.60 -14.67
C GLN A 67 19.43 -10.66 -13.85
N HIS A 68 18.30 -10.31 -13.22
CA HIS A 68 17.59 -11.21 -12.33
C HIS A 68 16.86 -12.33 -13.09
N HIS A 69 17.15 -13.59 -12.74
CA HIS A 69 16.67 -14.78 -13.44
C HIS A 69 15.15 -14.99 -13.46
N GLU A 70 14.41 -14.38 -12.53
CA GLU A 70 12.95 -14.46 -12.47
C GLU A 70 12.23 -13.41 -13.34
N LEU A 71 12.95 -12.56 -14.09
CA LEU A 71 12.31 -11.59 -14.97
C LEU A 71 11.79 -12.23 -16.25
N ASP A 72 10.53 -11.91 -16.57
CA ASP A 72 9.91 -12.27 -17.84
C ASP A 72 10.51 -11.41 -18.96
N GLN A 73 10.64 -11.99 -20.17
CA GLN A 73 11.21 -11.28 -21.33
C GLN A 73 10.45 -10.00 -21.67
N ASP A 74 9.11 -10.01 -21.56
CA ASP A 74 8.26 -8.83 -21.78
C ASP A 74 8.64 -7.67 -20.84
N THR A 75 9.01 -7.98 -19.59
CA THR A 75 9.45 -6.98 -18.61
C THR A 75 10.80 -6.40 -19.00
N VAL A 76 11.74 -7.25 -19.42
CA VAL A 76 13.07 -6.82 -19.89
C VAL A 76 12.95 -5.91 -21.11
N ASP A 77 12.14 -6.29 -22.09
CA ASP A 77 11.97 -5.52 -23.33
C ASP A 77 11.37 -4.12 -23.06
N GLU A 78 10.34 -4.05 -22.21
CA GLU A 78 9.66 -2.79 -21.85
C GLU A 78 10.58 -1.85 -21.06
N LEU A 79 11.45 -2.39 -20.20
CA LEU A 79 12.37 -1.59 -19.38
C LEU A 79 13.68 -1.22 -20.08
N THR A 80 14.10 -1.99 -21.10
CA THR A 80 15.31 -1.69 -21.89
C THR A 80 15.07 -0.54 -22.86
N THR A 81 13.86 -0.42 -23.40
CA THR A 81 13.46 0.68 -24.29
C THR A 81 12.22 1.40 -23.76
N PRO A 82 12.33 2.08 -22.61
CA PRO A 82 11.17 2.59 -21.93
C PRO A 82 10.51 3.74 -22.68
N THR A 83 9.18 3.72 -22.72
CA THR A 83 8.38 4.79 -23.34
C THR A 83 8.27 6.05 -22.46
N SER A 84 8.80 6.00 -21.25
CA SER A 84 8.70 7.06 -20.23
C SER A 84 10.05 7.25 -19.53
N SER A 85 10.32 8.46 -19.04
CA SER A 85 11.53 8.73 -18.25
C SER A 85 11.28 8.59 -16.74
N PRO A 86 12.30 8.20 -15.94
CA PRO A 86 12.17 8.11 -14.50
C PRO A 86 11.93 9.47 -13.85
N ILE A 87 11.27 9.46 -12.69
CA ILE A 87 11.02 10.63 -11.86
C ILE A 87 12.26 10.97 -11.04
N ARG A 88 12.52 12.27 -10.89
CA ARG A 88 13.67 12.81 -10.13
C ARG A 88 13.26 13.71 -8.96
N LYS A 89 11.98 14.04 -8.84
CA LYS A 89 11.43 14.94 -7.82
C LYS A 89 10.43 14.21 -6.95
N LYS A 90 10.50 14.42 -5.64
CA LYS A 90 9.61 13.80 -4.65
C LYS A 90 8.13 14.12 -4.91
N ASP A 91 7.80 15.38 -5.18
CA ASP A 91 6.41 15.81 -5.45
C ASP A 91 5.78 15.09 -6.66
N ASP A 92 6.59 14.80 -7.69
CA ASP A 92 6.13 14.07 -8.86
C ASP A 92 5.92 12.58 -8.55
N ALA A 93 6.67 12.03 -7.60
CA ALA A 93 6.50 10.65 -7.12
C ALA A 93 5.19 10.51 -6.32
N LEU A 94 4.89 11.46 -5.42
CA LEU A 94 3.62 11.51 -4.69
C LEU A 94 2.41 11.54 -5.63
N ARG A 95 2.45 12.40 -6.66
CA ARG A 95 1.40 12.44 -7.70
C ARG A 95 1.29 11.13 -8.47
N LEU A 96 2.40 10.43 -8.69
CA LEU A 96 2.37 9.12 -9.35
C LEU A 96 1.70 8.07 -8.44
N CYS A 97 1.98 8.09 -7.14
CA CYS A 97 1.31 7.23 -6.16
C CYS A 97 -0.19 7.46 -6.14
N GLU A 98 -0.66 8.71 -6.08
CA GLU A 98 -2.08 9.05 -6.15
C GLU A 98 -2.76 8.48 -7.41
N ILE A 99 -2.08 8.57 -8.56
CA ILE A 99 -2.58 7.99 -9.81
C ILE A 99 -2.68 6.47 -9.69
N LEU A 100 -1.62 5.79 -9.24
CA LEU A 100 -1.60 4.33 -9.15
C LEU A 100 -2.60 3.80 -8.13
N GLU A 101 -2.78 4.50 -7.01
CA GLU A 101 -3.77 4.19 -5.98
C GLU A 101 -5.18 4.32 -6.54
N TYR A 102 -5.49 5.40 -7.27
CA TYR A 102 -6.77 5.52 -7.96
C TYR A 102 -7.04 4.32 -8.89
N TYR A 103 -6.06 3.88 -9.68
CA TYR A 103 -6.23 2.73 -10.56
C TYR A 103 -6.29 1.40 -9.81
N ARG A 104 -5.64 1.26 -8.64
CA ARG A 104 -5.80 0.11 -7.75
C ARG A 104 -7.25 0.00 -7.30
N GLN A 105 -7.80 1.07 -6.74
CA GLN A 105 -9.19 1.14 -6.28
C GLN A 105 -10.19 0.82 -7.41
N VAL A 106 -9.98 1.39 -8.59
CA VAL A 106 -10.81 1.09 -9.78
C VAL A 106 -10.76 -0.38 -10.15
N ARG A 107 -9.58 -1.03 -10.10
CA ARG A 107 -9.45 -2.47 -10.39
C ARG A 107 -10.14 -3.32 -9.34
N THR A 108 -9.97 -3.00 -8.06
CA THR A 108 -10.60 -3.73 -6.94
C THR A 108 -12.12 -3.73 -7.08
N VAL A 109 -12.72 -2.55 -7.26
CA VAL A 109 -14.18 -2.41 -7.47
C VAL A 109 -14.62 -3.14 -8.74
N HIS A 110 -13.85 -3.04 -9.83
CA HIS A 110 -14.19 -3.71 -11.08
C HIS A 110 -14.14 -5.25 -10.95
N SER A 111 -13.15 -5.80 -10.25
CA SER A 111 -13.06 -7.25 -10.01
C SER A 111 -14.26 -7.71 -9.19
N TYR A 112 -14.56 -7.02 -8.09
CA TYR A 112 -15.71 -7.31 -7.25
C TYR A 112 -17.02 -7.36 -8.06
N LEU A 113 -17.29 -6.32 -8.86
CA LEU A 113 -18.50 -6.28 -9.70
C LEU A 113 -18.55 -7.44 -10.69
N ARG A 114 -17.42 -7.81 -11.30
CA ARG A 114 -17.34 -8.92 -12.25
C ARG A 114 -17.65 -10.26 -11.57
N ASP A 115 -17.06 -10.48 -10.41
CA ASP A 115 -17.16 -11.73 -9.68
C ASP A 115 -18.58 -11.92 -9.11
N GLN A 116 -19.16 -10.87 -8.52
CA GLN A 116 -20.54 -10.89 -8.04
C GLN A 116 -21.56 -11.04 -9.17
N THR A 117 -21.32 -10.44 -10.34
CA THR A 117 -22.19 -10.66 -11.51
C THR A 117 -22.17 -12.13 -11.96
N SER A 118 -21.03 -12.82 -11.82
CA SER A 118 -20.94 -14.26 -12.10
C SER A 118 -21.73 -15.06 -11.07
N VAL A 119 -21.55 -14.78 -9.78
CA VAL A 119 -22.29 -15.45 -8.69
C VAL A 119 -23.80 -15.31 -8.88
N MET A 120 -24.28 -14.10 -9.16
CA MET A 120 -25.70 -13.83 -9.38
C MET A 120 -26.28 -14.54 -10.62
N ARG A 121 -25.43 -14.91 -11.59
CA ARG A 121 -25.84 -15.62 -12.80
C ARG A 121 -25.90 -17.13 -12.59
N ASP A 122 -24.98 -17.66 -11.80
CA ASP A 122 -24.77 -19.10 -11.64
C ASP A 122 -25.61 -19.69 -10.50
N GLU A 123 -26.00 -18.87 -9.52
CA GLU A 123 -26.80 -19.30 -8.38
C GLU A 123 -28.31 -19.16 -8.60
N SER A 124 -29.07 -20.22 -8.30
CA SER A 124 -30.54 -20.20 -8.37
C SER A 124 -31.18 -19.33 -7.26
N ARG A 125 -30.44 -19.07 -6.18
CA ARG A 125 -30.86 -18.20 -5.08
C ARG A 125 -29.62 -17.56 -4.45
N VAL A 126 -29.43 -16.28 -4.72
CA VAL A 126 -28.35 -15.48 -4.15
C VAL A 126 -28.65 -15.15 -2.70
N ALA A 127 -27.70 -15.40 -1.81
CA ALA A 127 -27.75 -14.94 -0.43
C ALA A 127 -27.43 -13.44 -0.39
N VAL A 128 -28.46 -12.61 -0.34
CA VAL A 128 -28.33 -11.14 -0.43
C VAL A 128 -27.51 -10.57 0.73
N ASP A 129 -27.65 -11.12 1.94
CA ASP A 129 -26.92 -10.66 3.12
C ASP A 129 -25.40 -10.89 2.98
N ASP A 130 -25.00 -12.02 2.41
CA ASP A 130 -23.59 -12.34 2.14
C ASP A 130 -23.00 -11.39 1.09
N LEU A 131 -23.77 -11.09 0.03
CA LEU A 131 -23.36 -10.15 -1.01
C LEU A 131 -23.19 -8.72 -0.48
N ILE A 132 -24.02 -8.31 0.49
CA ILE A 132 -23.87 -7.01 1.16
C ILE A 132 -22.61 -7.02 2.03
N ALA A 133 -22.38 -8.08 2.81
CA ALA A 133 -21.17 -8.20 3.63
C ALA A 133 -19.89 -8.18 2.80
N ASP A 134 -19.86 -8.88 1.66
CA ASP A 134 -18.73 -8.86 0.73
C ASP A 134 -18.49 -7.47 0.11
N MET A 135 -19.58 -6.74 -0.17
CA MET A 135 -19.50 -5.37 -0.65
C MET A 135 -18.88 -4.45 0.42
N GLU A 136 -19.32 -4.58 1.66
CA GLU A 136 -18.78 -3.80 2.78
C GLU A 136 -17.31 -4.10 3.01
N ALA A 137 -16.91 -5.37 2.96
CA ALA A 137 -15.51 -5.79 3.07
C ALA A 137 -14.66 -5.22 1.92
N THR A 138 -15.17 -5.25 0.69
CA THR A 138 -14.47 -4.69 -0.48
C THR A 138 -14.36 -3.17 -0.42
N LEU A 139 -15.42 -2.48 -0.01
CA LEU A 139 -15.38 -1.03 0.19
C LEU A 139 -14.46 -0.66 1.36
N GLY A 140 -14.37 -1.52 2.37
CA GLY A 140 -13.39 -1.45 3.45
C GLY A 140 -11.96 -1.52 2.92
N SER A 141 -11.62 -2.53 2.12
CA SER A 141 -10.27 -2.71 1.58
C SER A 141 -9.85 -1.64 0.55
N VAL A 142 -10.82 -1.03 -0.13
CA VAL A 142 -10.60 0.12 -1.02
C VAL A 142 -10.28 1.38 -0.22
N ARG A 143 -10.87 1.53 0.98
CA ARG A 143 -10.71 2.71 1.84
C ARG A 143 -9.53 2.60 2.81
N SER A 144 -9.17 1.40 3.22
CA SER A 144 -7.89 1.18 3.88
C SER A 144 -6.82 1.49 2.85
N ASP A 145 -6.05 2.56 3.10
CA ASP A 145 -4.77 2.71 2.42
C ASP A 145 -4.02 1.37 2.60
N VAL A 146 -3.41 0.84 1.53
CA VAL A 146 -2.56 -0.38 1.64
C VAL A 146 -1.34 -0.11 2.53
N HIS A 147 -1.20 1.13 3.01
CA HIS A 147 -0.47 1.48 4.21
C HIS A 147 -1.22 0.94 5.41
N GLU A 148 -1.05 -0.37 5.64
CA GLU A 148 -1.02 -0.89 6.99
C GLU A 148 -0.32 0.14 7.88
N GLU A 149 -1.00 0.48 8.97
CA GLU A 149 -0.50 1.23 10.11
C GLU A 149 0.99 0.96 10.28
N LYS A 150 1.80 2.01 10.40
CA LYS A 150 3.21 1.88 10.78
C LYS A 150 3.29 0.91 11.96
N MET A 151 3.70 -0.34 11.73
CA MET A 151 3.91 -1.28 12.80
C MET A 151 5.13 -0.82 13.56
N TYR A 152 4.91 -0.09 14.66
CA TYR A 152 5.94 0.23 15.62
C TYR A 152 6.34 -1.06 16.34
N HIS A 153 7.42 -1.69 15.90
CA HIS A 153 8.02 -2.82 16.59
C HIS A 153 8.66 -2.35 17.90
N THR A 154 7.97 -2.55 19.02
CA THR A 154 8.55 -2.42 20.37
C THR A 154 9.60 -3.52 20.56
N GLY A 155 10.86 -3.19 20.27
CA GLY A 155 12.02 -4.06 20.51
C GLY A 155 13.09 -4.08 19.41
N ARG A 156 12.84 -3.48 18.23
CA ARG A 156 13.83 -3.37 17.13
C ARG A 156 13.68 -2.07 16.31
N GLY A 157 13.47 -0.95 16.99
CA GLY A 157 13.42 0.36 16.34
C GLY A 157 14.79 1.04 16.37
N ALA A 158 15.24 1.54 15.22
CA ALA A 158 16.32 2.52 15.14
C ALA A 158 15.99 3.74 16.03
N GLU A 159 17.00 4.52 16.42
CA GLU A 159 16.89 5.70 17.30
C GLU A 159 15.74 6.65 16.90
N ASP A 160 15.40 6.70 15.60
CA ASP A 160 14.28 7.46 15.03
C ASP A 160 12.88 7.09 15.56
N THR A 161 12.69 5.89 16.12
CA THR A 161 11.38 5.47 16.69
C THR A 161 11.13 6.00 18.09
N ALA A 162 12.19 6.24 18.87
CA ALA A 162 12.05 6.81 20.20
C ALA A 162 11.72 8.31 20.11
N ASP A 163 12.38 9.04 19.21
CA ASP A 163 12.14 10.46 19.01
C ASP A 163 10.76 10.73 18.42
N ALA A 164 10.27 9.89 17.49
CA ALA A 164 8.90 9.99 16.97
C ALA A 164 7.82 9.69 18.04
N LEU A 165 8.05 8.68 18.90
CA LEU A 165 7.15 8.38 20.02
C LEU A 165 7.14 9.49 21.07
N VAL A 166 8.29 10.13 21.30
CA VAL A 166 8.44 11.27 22.20
C VAL A 166 7.76 12.50 21.59
N GLU A 167 7.96 12.80 20.31
CA GLU A 167 7.26 13.88 19.61
C GLU A 167 5.73 13.67 19.62
N GLU A 168 5.26 12.44 19.45
CA GLU A 168 3.83 12.11 19.53
C GLU A 168 3.30 12.27 20.98
N ALA A 169 4.06 11.81 21.98
CA ALA A 169 3.70 11.96 23.40
C ALA A 169 3.69 13.43 23.88
N PHE A 170 4.51 14.28 23.27
CA PHE A 170 4.56 15.72 23.55
C PHE A 170 3.87 16.58 22.49
N SER A 171 3.17 15.95 21.54
CA SER A 171 2.43 16.67 20.51
C SER A 171 1.30 17.48 21.17
N PRO A 172 1.14 18.77 20.79
CA PRO A 172 0.03 19.59 21.27
C PRO A 172 -1.33 19.16 20.70
N GLU A 173 -1.35 18.23 19.75
CA GLU A 173 -2.59 17.63 19.25
C GLU A 173 -3.18 16.69 20.31
N MET A 174 -4.34 17.06 20.88
CA MET A 174 -5.01 16.19 21.85
C MET A 174 -5.36 14.85 21.19
N PRO A 175 -5.00 13.71 21.81
CA PRO A 175 -5.36 12.40 21.27
C PRO A 175 -6.89 12.33 21.11
N ARG A 176 -7.35 11.72 20.01
CA ARG A 176 -8.77 11.44 19.81
C ARG A 176 -9.19 10.41 20.84
N LEU A 177 -9.85 10.87 21.89
CA LEU A 177 -10.34 10.01 22.97
C LEU A 177 -11.83 9.68 22.78
N VAL A 178 -12.16 8.40 22.92
CA VAL A 178 -13.53 7.88 22.91
C VAL A 178 -13.98 7.68 24.36
N PRO A 179 -15.06 8.34 24.81
CA PRO A 179 -15.53 8.19 26.19
C PRO A 179 -16.06 6.77 26.45
N SER A 180 -15.65 6.18 27.58
CA SER A 180 -16.02 4.80 27.94
C SER A 180 -17.41 4.66 28.56
N THR A 181 -18.04 5.80 28.91
CA THR A 181 -19.28 5.91 29.71
C THR A 181 -19.15 5.52 31.18
N PHE A 182 -17.98 5.02 31.62
CA PHE A 182 -17.66 4.81 33.02
C PHE A 182 -17.09 6.09 33.63
N THR A 183 -17.93 6.89 34.30
CA THR A 183 -17.57 8.22 34.83
C THR A 183 -16.28 8.22 35.66
N ASN A 184 -16.05 7.17 36.45
CA ASN A 184 -14.86 7.07 37.31
C ASN A 184 -13.57 6.79 36.51
N PHE A 185 -13.68 6.04 35.41
CA PHE A 185 -12.58 5.76 34.50
C PHE A 185 -12.30 6.99 33.63
N ASP A 186 -13.33 7.54 32.97
CA ASP A 186 -13.23 8.71 32.11
C ASP A 186 -12.70 9.94 32.85
N ARG A 187 -12.98 10.10 34.15
CA ARG A 187 -12.39 11.18 34.96
C ARG A 187 -10.88 11.06 35.13
N ARG A 188 -10.34 9.83 35.09
CA ARG A 188 -8.91 9.54 35.30
C ARG A 188 -8.14 9.48 33.99
N THR A 189 -8.72 8.87 32.97
CA THR A 189 -8.05 8.59 31.68
C THR A 189 -8.55 9.46 30.54
N LYS A 190 -9.68 10.16 30.73
CA LYS A 190 -10.40 10.94 29.69
C LYS A 190 -10.99 10.09 28.55
N GLY A 191 -11.03 8.76 28.71
CA GLY A 191 -11.57 7.82 27.73
C GLY A 191 -10.53 6.80 27.27
N PHE A 192 -10.80 6.18 26.13
CA PHE A 192 -9.87 5.31 25.40
C PHE A 192 -9.25 6.07 24.23
N GLY A 193 -7.98 5.85 23.92
CA GLY A 193 -7.43 6.30 22.64
C GLY A 193 -8.17 5.61 21.49
N ALA A 194 -8.49 6.37 20.44
CA ALA A 194 -9.17 5.84 19.26
C ALA A 194 -8.40 4.70 18.57
N ASN A 195 -7.08 4.62 18.82
CA ASN A 195 -6.18 3.61 18.27
C ASN A 195 -5.63 2.64 19.34
N ASP A 196 -6.14 2.69 20.58
CA ASP A 196 -5.62 1.85 21.67
C ASP A 196 -6.19 0.42 21.58
N LEU A 197 -5.32 -0.58 21.72
CA LEU A 197 -5.75 -1.94 22.03
C LEU A 197 -6.05 -2.05 23.53
N VAL A 198 -7.34 -2.12 23.88
CA VAL A 198 -7.78 -2.24 25.28
C VAL A 198 -8.05 -3.72 25.61
N ILE A 199 -7.27 -4.28 26.54
CA ILE A 199 -7.46 -5.65 27.03
C ILE A 199 -8.13 -5.60 28.41
N LEU A 200 -9.34 -6.14 28.51
CA LEU A 200 -10.05 -6.33 29.77
C LEU A 200 -9.87 -7.78 30.21
N ALA A 201 -9.10 -8.00 31.28
CA ALA A 201 -8.96 -9.31 31.90
C ALA A 201 -9.81 -9.38 33.18
N SER A 202 -10.66 -10.40 33.29
CA SER A 202 -11.49 -10.69 34.47
C SER A 202 -10.96 -11.89 35.24
#